data_AF-A0A7Y8SVV0-F1
#
_entry.id   AF-A0A7Y8SVV0-F1
#
_cell.length_a   1.000
_cell.length_b   1.000
_cell.length_c   1.000
_cell.angle_alpha   90.00
_cell.angle_beta   90.00
_cell.angle_gamma   90.00
#
_symmetry.space_group_name_H-M   'P 1'
#
loop_
_entity.id
_entity.type
_entity.pdbx_description
1 polymer ?
#
loop_
_entity_poly.entity_id
_entity_poly.type
_entity_poly.pdbx_seq_one_letter_code
_entity_poly.pdbx_strand_id
1 'polypeptide(L)'
;AWELNQHGVPHTVIADNSAGHLMQKGEVDLVIVGADRVASNGDVANKIGTYLKALAAQDNGVPFYVAVPGPTVDFRLASGAGIPIEQRAAREVSHINGRDPEGEVAEVQLVPDGSPALNPAFDVTPARLVTGLVTERGVCAASAEGLRGLYPEAAGA
;
A
#
# COMPACT_ATOMS: atom_id res chain seq x y z
N ALA A 1 -2.79 -0.64 -14.02
CA ALA A 1 -3.44 -1.29 -15.19
C ALA A 1 -3.08 -0.59 -16.48
N TRP A 2 -3.44 0.70 -16.66
CA TRP A 2 -3.13 1.45 -17.88
C TRP A 2 -1.65 1.41 -18.28
N GLU A 3 -0.72 1.73 -17.35
CA GLU A 3 0.73 1.72 -17.63
C GLU A 3 1.27 0.32 -18.00
N LEU A 4 0.84 -0.73 -17.29
CA LEU A 4 1.22 -2.11 -17.58
C LEU A 4 0.73 -2.54 -18.96
N ASN A 5 -0.48 -2.12 -19.35
CA ASN A 5 -1.01 -2.36 -20.68
C ASN A 5 -0.16 -1.66 -21.76
N GLN A 6 0.25 -0.40 -21.54
CA GLN A 6 1.14 0.33 -22.46
C GLN A 6 2.49 -0.36 -22.63
N HIS A 7 3.00 -0.99 -21.57
CA HIS A 7 4.28 -1.71 -21.58
C HIS A 7 4.17 -3.19 -21.99
N GLY A 8 2.97 -3.69 -22.33
CA GLY A 8 2.76 -5.09 -22.71
C GLY A 8 3.02 -6.08 -21.58
N VAL A 9 2.96 -5.65 -20.32
CA VAL A 9 3.13 -6.52 -19.16
C VAL A 9 1.81 -7.25 -18.88
N PRO A 10 1.80 -8.60 -18.88
CA PRO A 10 0.61 -9.37 -18.54
C PRO A 10 0.11 -8.99 -17.14
N HIS A 11 -1.16 -8.61 -17.03
CA HIS A 11 -1.76 -8.24 -15.76
C HIS A 11 -3.27 -8.48 -15.76
N THR A 12 -3.81 -8.67 -14.56
CA THR A 12 -5.24 -8.85 -14.32
C THR A 12 -5.67 -7.87 -13.24
N VAL A 13 -6.76 -7.14 -13.48
CA VAL A 13 -7.39 -6.29 -12.46
C VAL A 13 -8.39 -7.13 -11.68
N ILE A 14 -8.32 -7.04 -10.35
CA ILE A 14 -9.21 -7.76 -9.42
C ILE A 14 -9.90 -6.76 -8.50
N ALA A 15 -11.02 -7.14 -7.90
CA ALA A 15 -11.56 -6.40 -6.76
C ALA A 15 -10.62 -6.53 -5.56
N ASP A 16 -10.50 -5.47 -4.75
CA ASP A 16 -9.54 -5.41 -3.63
C ASP A 16 -9.67 -6.58 -2.65
N ASN A 17 -10.92 -6.97 -2.35
CA ASN A 17 -11.26 -8.04 -1.42
C ASN A 17 -11.02 -9.45 -1.99
N SER A 18 -10.72 -9.57 -3.29
CA SER A 18 -10.40 -10.86 -3.91
C SER A 18 -8.94 -11.29 -3.67
N ALA A 19 -8.05 -10.36 -3.27
CA ALA A 19 -6.63 -10.64 -3.09
C ALA A 19 -6.37 -11.79 -2.11
N GLY A 20 -7.02 -11.77 -0.94
CA GLY A 20 -6.86 -12.83 0.06
C GLY A 20 -7.35 -14.21 -0.41
N HIS A 21 -8.43 -14.25 -1.20
CA HIS A 21 -8.94 -15.50 -1.77
C HIS A 21 -7.97 -16.11 -2.79
N LEU A 22 -7.30 -15.27 -3.59
CA LEU A 22 -6.28 -15.74 -4.53
C LEU A 22 -5.03 -16.25 -3.80
N MET A 23 -4.63 -15.62 -2.69
CA MET A 23 -3.55 -16.12 -1.82
C MET A 23 -3.91 -17.48 -1.22
N GLN A 24 -5.14 -17.66 -0.72
CA GLN A 24 -5.63 -18.96 -0.20
C GLN A 24 -5.59 -20.09 -1.21
N LYS A 25 -5.74 -19.77 -2.49
CA LYS A 25 -5.64 -20.73 -3.59
C LYS A 25 -4.21 -20.99 -4.06
N GLY A 26 -3.22 -20.29 -3.52
CA GLY A 26 -1.84 -20.35 -4.00
C GLY A 26 -1.65 -19.74 -5.39
N GLU A 27 -2.53 -18.82 -5.81
CA GLU A 27 -2.42 -18.12 -7.10
C GLU A 27 -1.53 -16.85 -7.00
N VAL A 28 -0.93 -16.59 -5.83
CA VAL A 28 -0.08 -15.42 -5.56
C VAL A 28 1.22 -15.87 -4.90
N ASP A 29 2.34 -15.70 -5.60
CA ASP A 29 3.68 -16.06 -5.07
C ASP A 29 4.31 -14.95 -4.23
N LEU A 30 3.93 -13.70 -4.45
CA LEU A 30 4.56 -12.51 -3.87
C LEU A 30 3.57 -11.35 -3.86
N VAL A 31 3.58 -10.58 -2.78
CA VAL A 31 2.98 -9.23 -2.77
C VAL A 31 4.09 -8.19 -2.78
N ILE A 32 3.99 -7.22 -3.68
CA ILE A 32 4.85 -6.03 -3.71
C ILE A 32 4.01 -4.77 -3.82
N VAL A 33 4.29 -3.80 -2.96
CA VAL A 33 3.61 -2.49 -2.93
C VAL A 33 4.63 -1.35 -2.84
N GLY A 34 4.18 -0.13 -3.10
CA GLY A 34 4.94 1.07 -2.77
C GLY A 34 4.78 1.48 -1.30
N ALA A 35 5.28 2.68 -0.98
CA ALA A 35 5.03 3.33 0.30
C ALA A 35 4.90 4.85 0.10
N ASP A 36 4.06 5.47 0.91
CA ASP A 36 3.98 6.93 1.05
C ASP A 36 4.92 7.43 2.15
N ARG A 37 5.11 6.63 3.21
CA ARG A 37 6.07 6.90 4.28
C ARG A 37 6.48 5.62 5.00
N VAL A 38 7.75 5.51 5.36
CA VAL A 38 8.23 4.43 6.25
C VAL A 38 8.84 5.05 7.49
N ALA A 39 8.40 4.61 8.67
CA ALA A 39 8.98 5.05 9.95
C ALA A 39 10.29 4.32 10.25
N SER A 40 11.10 4.86 11.14
CA SER A 40 12.41 4.29 11.51
C SER A 40 12.35 2.87 12.07
N ASN A 41 11.21 2.42 12.63
CA ASN A 41 11.02 1.03 13.08
C ASN A 41 10.65 0.06 11.94
N GLY A 42 10.45 0.54 10.72
CA GLY A 42 10.04 -0.25 9.56
C GLY A 42 8.52 -0.30 9.33
N ASP A 43 7.70 0.38 10.14
CA ASP A 43 6.27 0.50 9.86
C ASP A 43 6.03 1.30 8.58
N VAL A 44 5.11 0.83 7.76
CA VAL A 44 4.87 1.36 6.41
C VAL A 44 3.48 1.98 6.35
N ALA A 45 3.40 3.27 6.07
CA ALA A 45 2.17 3.89 5.62
C ALA A 45 2.08 3.86 4.09
N ASN A 46 0.96 3.35 3.59
CA ASN A 46 0.68 3.25 2.16
C ASN A 46 -0.84 3.32 1.93
N LYS A 47 -1.27 3.34 0.66
CA LYS A 47 -2.68 3.37 0.25
C LYS A 47 -3.55 2.40 1.07
N ILE A 48 -4.71 2.89 1.52
CA ILE A 48 -5.69 2.12 2.31
C ILE A 48 -5.96 0.75 1.69
N GLY A 49 -5.97 -0.29 2.53
CA GLY A 49 -6.05 -1.69 2.14
C GLY A 49 -4.70 -2.40 2.07
N THR A 50 -3.57 -1.71 2.22
CA THR A 50 -2.22 -2.33 2.27
C THR A 50 -2.09 -3.23 3.49
N TYR A 51 -2.50 -2.76 4.66
CA TYR A 51 -2.49 -3.55 5.90
C TYR A 51 -3.28 -4.85 5.78
N LEU A 52 -4.48 -4.81 5.15
CA LEU A 52 -5.30 -6.01 4.95
C LEU A 52 -4.62 -7.02 4.03
N LYS A 53 -3.90 -6.56 3.00
CA LYS A 53 -3.16 -7.41 2.07
C LYS A 53 -1.95 -8.03 2.76
N ALA A 54 -1.29 -7.29 3.66
CA ALA A 54 -0.18 -7.79 4.47
C ALA A 54 -0.64 -8.86 5.49
N LEU A 55 -1.83 -8.68 6.09
CA LEU A 55 -2.44 -9.70 6.96
C LEU A 55 -2.76 -10.97 6.17
N ALA A 56 -3.42 -10.84 5.01
CA ALA A 56 -3.74 -11.99 4.17
C ALA A 56 -2.47 -12.71 3.68
N ALA A 57 -1.43 -11.96 3.32
CA ALA A 57 -0.15 -12.52 2.91
C ALA A 57 0.50 -13.32 4.06
N GLN A 58 0.53 -12.76 5.28
CA GLN A 58 1.05 -13.46 6.45
C GLN A 58 0.27 -14.74 6.77
N ASP A 59 -1.06 -14.70 6.73
CA ASP A 59 -1.92 -15.87 7.01
C ASP A 59 -1.70 -17.02 6.01
N ASN A 60 -1.38 -16.68 4.76
CA ASN A 60 -1.17 -17.64 3.67
C ASN A 60 0.30 -17.94 3.39
N GLY A 61 1.24 -17.44 4.20
CA GLY A 61 2.68 -17.65 4.02
C GLY A 61 3.25 -17.02 2.74
N VAL A 62 2.57 -16.01 2.18
CA VAL A 62 3.03 -15.28 0.99
C VAL A 62 3.97 -14.15 1.42
N PRO A 63 5.17 -14.02 0.83
CA PRO A 63 6.07 -12.93 1.15
C PRO A 63 5.50 -11.57 0.74
N PHE A 64 5.67 -10.57 1.61
CA PHE A 64 5.16 -9.21 1.43
C PHE A 64 6.30 -8.20 1.43
N TYR A 65 6.60 -7.63 0.27
CA TYR A 65 7.68 -6.66 0.11
C TYR A 65 7.14 -5.25 -0.13
N VAL A 66 7.91 -4.26 0.31
CA VAL A 66 7.63 -2.85 0.08
C VAL A 66 8.79 -2.24 -0.68
N ALA A 67 8.53 -1.76 -1.89
CA ALA A 67 9.48 -1.00 -2.69
C ALA A 67 9.41 0.47 -2.28
N VAL A 68 10.49 0.99 -1.71
CA VAL A 68 10.54 2.32 -1.12
C VAL A 68 11.90 2.99 -1.36
N PRO A 69 11.94 4.17 -1.99
CA PRO A 69 13.20 4.90 -2.12
C PRO A 69 13.60 5.52 -0.79
N GLY A 70 14.90 5.68 -0.54
CA GLY A 70 15.45 6.24 0.70
C GLY A 70 14.76 7.53 1.21
N PRO A 71 14.45 8.53 0.37
CA PRO A 71 13.76 9.75 0.78
C PRO A 71 12.35 9.55 1.37
N THR A 72 11.71 8.42 1.12
CA THR A 72 10.39 8.09 1.68
C THR A 72 10.49 7.54 3.12
N VAL A 73 11.69 7.17 3.57
CA VAL A 73 11.95 6.76 4.96
C VAL A 73 12.12 8.01 5.83
N ASP A 74 11.21 8.21 6.79
CA ASP A 74 11.32 9.28 7.78
C ASP A 74 11.97 8.75 9.06
N PHE A 75 13.30 8.92 9.14
CA PHE A 75 14.09 8.47 10.28
C PHE A 75 13.76 9.18 11.60
N ARG A 76 13.05 10.31 11.56
CA ARG A 76 12.64 11.06 12.76
C ARG A 76 11.37 10.48 13.38
N LEU A 77 10.61 9.67 12.64
CA LEU A 77 9.42 9.00 13.15
C LEU A 77 9.80 7.66 13.78
N ALA A 78 9.60 7.54 15.09
CA ALA A 78 9.90 6.32 15.83
C ALA A 78 9.02 5.13 15.43
N SER A 79 7.76 5.36 15.03
CA SER A 79 6.83 4.31 14.62
C SER A 79 5.72 4.84 13.71
N GLY A 80 5.00 3.91 13.09
CA GLY A 80 3.86 4.22 12.22
C GLY A 80 2.70 4.90 12.94
N ALA A 81 2.61 4.79 14.27
CA ALA A 81 1.61 5.49 15.08
C ALA A 81 1.73 7.02 15.00
N GLY A 82 2.93 7.53 14.68
CA GLY A 82 3.17 8.97 14.48
C GLY A 82 2.80 9.48 13.08
N ILE A 83 2.36 8.60 12.16
CA ILE A 83 2.04 8.99 10.79
C ILE A 83 0.59 9.50 10.74
N PRO A 84 0.35 10.79 10.40
CA PRO A 84 -1.00 11.30 10.24
C PRO A 84 -1.66 10.67 9.01
N ILE A 85 -2.88 10.16 9.19
CA ILE A 85 -3.67 9.58 8.11
C ILE A 85 -4.58 10.65 7.51
N GLU A 86 -4.35 10.98 6.24
CA GLU A 86 -5.19 11.89 5.47
C GLU A 86 -6.63 11.38 5.41
N GLN A 87 -7.57 12.26 5.75
CA GLN A 87 -9.01 12.04 5.54
C GLN A 87 -9.43 12.80 4.29
N ARG A 88 -9.89 12.06 3.28
CA ARG A 88 -10.34 12.63 2.02
C ARG A 88 -11.85 12.84 2.01
N ALA A 89 -12.33 13.52 0.97
CA ALA A 89 -13.75 13.82 0.84
C ALA A 89 -14.58 12.53 0.75
N ALA A 90 -15.70 12.50 1.49
CA ALA A 90 -16.69 11.41 1.43
C ALA A 90 -17.24 11.18 0.02
N ARG A 91 -17.21 12.21 -0.84
CA ARG A 91 -17.65 12.13 -2.25
C ARG A 91 -16.89 11.06 -3.04
N GLU A 92 -15.62 10.84 -2.75
CA GLU A 92 -14.82 9.84 -3.47
C GLU A 92 -15.22 8.39 -3.15
N VAL A 93 -15.97 8.17 -2.06
CA VAL A 93 -16.56 6.86 -1.72
C VAL A 93 -17.98 6.76 -2.26
N SER A 94 -18.75 7.86 -2.20
CA SER A 94 -20.15 7.86 -2.62
C SER A 94 -20.35 8.01 -4.14
N HIS A 95 -19.35 8.49 -4.87
CA HIS A 95 -19.40 8.74 -6.31
C HIS A 95 -18.17 8.17 -7.01
N ILE A 96 -18.33 7.77 -8.27
CA ILE A 96 -17.24 7.30 -9.12
C ILE A 96 -17.29 7.99 -10.48
N ASN A 97 -16.12 8.35 -11.02
CA ASN A 97 -15.98 8.80 -12.40
C ASN A 97 -15.59 7.61 -13.27
N GLY A 98 -16.32 7.39 -14.37
CA GLY A 98 -16.09 6.27 -15.28
C GLY A 98 -16.42 6.64 -16.72
N ARG A 99 -15.97 5.80 -17.66
CA ARG A 99 -16.39 5.91 -19.05
C ARG A 99 -17.68 5.13 -19.26
N ASP A 100 -18.66 5.76 -19.92
CA ASP A 100 -19.90 5.12 -20.33
C ASP A 100 -19.70 4.28 -21.62
N PRO A 101 -20.74 3.57 -22.12
CA PRO A 101 -20.65 2.79 -23.36
C PRO A 101 -20.30 3.61 -24.61
N GLU A 102 -20.62 4.91 -24.61
CA GLU A 102 -20.30 5.85 -25.67
C GLU A 102 -18.85 6.36 -25.60
N GLY A 103 -18.16 6.10 -24.48
CA GLY A 103 -16.77 6.45 -24.23
C GLY A 103 -16.57 7.78 -23.50
N GLU A 104 -17.66 8.45 -23.12
CA GLU A 104 -17.66 9.73 -22.42
C GLU A 104 -17.44 9.51 -20.91
N VAL A 105 -16.78 10.47 -20.26
CA VAL A 105 -16.55 10.40 -18.81
C VAL A 105 -17.73 11.03 -18.07
N ALA A 106 -18.39 10.23 -17.25
CA ALA A 106 -19.49 10.67 -16.39
C ALA A 106 -19.21 10.31 -14.91
N GLU A 107 -19.76 11.13 -14.01
CA GLU A 107 -19.77 10.84 -12.57
C GLU A 107 -21.10 10.20 -12.19
N VAL A 108 -21.04 9.09 -11.44
CA VAL A 108 -22.22 8.33 -11.00
C VAL A 108 -22.21 8.18 -9.49
N GLN A 109 -23.36 8.41 -8.85
CA GLN A 109 -23.57 8.16 -7.43
C GLN A 109 -23.79 6.67 -7.18
N LEU A 110 -23.00 6.09 -6.29
CA LEU A 110 -23.04 4.66 -5.91
C LEU A 110 -23.77 4.42 -4.59
N VAL A 111 -23.74 5.40 -3.69
CA VAL A 111 -24.25 5.28 -2.32
C VAL A 111 -25.56 6.06 -2.19
N PRO A 112 -26.60 5.53 -1.50
CA PRO A 112 -27.88 6.22 -1.32
C PRO A 112 -27.76 7.58 -0.64
N ASP A 113 -28.70 8.49 -0.97
CA ASP A 113 -28.80 9.81 -0.36
C ASP A 113 -28.85 9.75 1.18
N GLY A 114 -28.17 10.71 1.82
CA GLY A 114 -28.10 10.82 3.28
C GLY A 114 -27.18 9.82 3.97
N SER A 115 -26.56 8.88 3.25
CA SER A 115 -25.61 7.93 3.84
C SER A 115 -24.24 8.58 4.05
N PRO A 116 -23.66 8.56 5.26
CA PRO A 116 -22.32 9.09 5.51
C PRO A 116 -21.25 8.12 4.98
N ALA A 117 -20.09 8.66 4.59
CA ALA A 117 -18.91 7.87 4.23
C ALA A 117 -17.66 8.38 4.94
N LEU A 118 -16.77 7.44 5.30
CA LEU A 118 -15.44 7.71 5.84
C LEU A 118 -14.41 7.32 4.78
N ASN A 119 -13.37 8.13 4.60
CA ASN A 119 -12.40 7.93 3.53
C ASN A 119 -10.96 8.20 4.01
N PRO A 120 -10.37 7.31 4.83
CA PRO A 120 -8.95 7.36 5.11
C PRO A 120 -8.18 7.00 3.84
N ALA A 121 -7.25 7.86 3.41
CA ALA A 121 -6.50 7.64 2.19
C ALA A 121 -5.38 6.60 2.31
N PHE A 122 -5.00 6.27 3.54
CA PHE A 122 -3.86 5.42 3.88
C PHE A 122 -4.15 4.55 5.10
N ASP A 123 -3.40 3.46 5.25
CA ASP A 123 -3.28 2.71 6.50
C ASP A 123 -1.81 2.50 6.86
N VAL A 124 -1.57 1.97 8.07
CA VAL A 124 -0.23 1.60 8.54
C VAL A 124 -0.13 0.08 8.60
N THR A 125 0.82 -0.46 7.87
CA THR A 125 1.24 -1.86 7.92
C THR A 125 2.40 -2.00 8.91
N PRO A 126 2.20 -2.71 10.04
CA PRO A 126 3.28 -2.91 11.01
C PRO A 126 4.45 -3.70 10.42
N ALA A 127 5.66 -3.33 10.79
CA ALA A 127 6.91 -3.93 10.31
C ALA A 127 6.92 -5.47 10.33
N ARG A 128 6.30 -6.08 11.35
CA ARG A 128 6.20 -7.55 11.49
C ARG A 128 5.44 -8.27 10.37
N LEU A 129 4.69 -7.56 9.52
CA LEU A 129 4.01 -8.13 8.35
C LEU A 129 4.81 -7.96 7.06
N VAL A 130 5.90 -7.20 7.11
CA VAL A 130 6.70 -6.89 5.93
C VAL A 130 7.91 -7.81 5.92
N THR A 131 8.00 -8.64 4.89
CA THR A 131 9.13 -9.55 4.65
C THR A 131 10.43 -8.77 4.42
N GLY A 132 10.37 -7.68 3.65
CA GLY A 132 11.54 -6.83 3.43
C GLY A 132 11.21 -5.51 2.75
N LEU A 133 12.10 -4.54 2.93
CA LEU A 133 12.09 -3.25 2.26
C LEU A 133 13.09 -3.30 1.11
N VAL A 134 12.62 -2.98 -0.10
CA VAL A 134 13.43 -2.91 -1.32
C VAL A 134 13.70 -1.44 -1.62
N THR A 135 14.97 -1.03 -1.56
CA THR A 135 15.40 0.35 -1.80
C THR A 135 16.44 0.41 -2.91
N GLU A 136 16.84 1.62 -3.31
CA GLU A 136 17.94 1.82 -4.26
C GLU A 136 19.30 1.32 -3.72
N ARG A 137 19.42 1.06 -2.41
CA ARG A 137 20.64 0.59 -1.75
C ARG A 137 20.63 -0.92 -1.48
N GLY A 138 19.58 -1.63 -1.89
CA GLY A 138 19.44 -3.07 -1.70
C GLY A 138 18.17 -3.43 -0.93
N VAL A 139 18.17 -4.62 -0.34
CA VAL A 139 17.04 -5.16 0.41
C VAL A 139 17.43 -5.33 1.87
N CYS A 140 16.58 -4.89 2.79
CA CYS A 140 16.76 -5.11 4.23
C CYS A 140 15.47 -5.59 4.90
N ALA A 141 15.59 -6.12 6.11
CA ALA A 141 14.44 -6.38 6.96
C ALA A 141 13.71 -5.06 7.26
N ALA A 142 12.38 -5.09 7.35
CA ALA A 142 11.60 -3.96 7.85
C ALA A 142 11.85 -3.80 9.36
N SER A 143 12.97 -3.16 9.70
CA SER A 143 13.37 -2.94 11.08
C SER A 143 14.32 -1.74 11.16
N ALA A 144 14.46 -1.18 12.35
CA ALA A 144 15.41 -0.10 12.59
C ALA A 144 16.86 -0.52 12.32
N GLU A 145 17.22 -1.76 12.61
CA GLU A 145 18.56 -2.30 12.31
C GLU A 145 18.76 -2.44 10.79
N GLY A 146 17.79 -3.02 10.08
CA GLY A 146 17.85 -3.19 8.62
C GLY A 146 17.97 -1.86 7.90
N LEU A 147 17.18 -0.85 8.30
CA LEU A 147 17.23 0.48 7.73
C LEU A 147 18.55 1.20 8.04
N ARG A 148 19.05 1.15 9.28
CA ARG A 148 20.37 1.73 9.61
C ARG A 148 21.53 1.05 8.88
N GLY A 149 21.40 -0.25 8.58
CA GLY A 149 22.38 -0.97 7.77
C GLY A 149 22.53 -0.41 6.35
N LEU A 150 21.43 0.03 5.74
CA LEU A 150 21.44 0.66 4.41
C LEU A 150 21.68 2.17 4.44
N TYR A 151 21.32 2.83 5.54
CA TYR A 151 21.40 4.29 5.72
C TYR A 151 22.14 4.66 7.03
N PRO A 152 23.44 4.33 7.16
CA PRO A 152 24.20 4.59 8.38
C PRO A 152 24.31 6.09 8.71
N GLU A 153 24.21 6.97 7.72
CA GLU A 153 24.22 8.42 7.90
C GLU A 153 23.00 8.94 8.68
N ALA A 154 21.91 8.18 8.72
CA ALA A 154 20.68 8.56 9.41
C ALA A 154 20.72 8.24 10.92
N ALA A 155 21.77 7.56 11.42
CA ALA A 155 21.87 7.12 12.81
C ALA A 155 22.04 8.25 13.85
N GLY A 156 22.15 9.52 13.41
CA GLY A 156 22.31 10.69 14.29
C GLY A 156 21.29 11.82 14.05
N ALA A 157 20.24 11.57 13.28
CA ALA A 157 19.17 12.52 12.96
C ALA A 157 18.00 12.45 13.95
#